data_AF-A2FBW7-F1
#
_entry.id   AF-A2FBW7-F1
#
_cell.length_a   1.000
_cell.length_b   1.000
_cell.length_c   1.000
_cell.angle_alpha   90.00
_cell.angle_beta   90.00
_cell.angle_gamma   90.00
#
_symmetry.space_group_name_H-M   'P 1'
#
loop_
_entity.id
_entity.type
_entity.pdbx_description
1 polymer ?
#
loop_
_entity_poly.entity_id
_entity_poly.type
_entity_poly.pdbx_seq_one_letter_code
_entity_poly.pdbx_strand_id
1 'polypeptide(L)'
;MSDSIRDSYRNFYIDLEAELSLFPFKQNLENYIQTDYKIHFTKDKTMCDACNFNSSNNLANSNIHDVVISYTTSRPYNMVIFIRTLRQTGTNCSVIFFVTDEFLSNVSNDTKNYVLKCGGQFINYHKPTYTGYEDHWSDPYIQIHNFIGLNLHKLNRIIICDLYDTVFQGDPFNAYFPKNQLHLADEGRVFDGRNRGWISSCAPLSNKKLNSLNTICAGYFGGDADVMKSFFRAYLGNFQFGKGLVDQGCINGWAYGGLFKKFGISVNISNDNVRHLAMMGIKNGENLGNATGINRNDLTVAIIHQVHWNPFLFNQMEKFCPKPPGDFRDYLGRCNGCFGF
;
A
#
# COMPACT_ATOMS: atom_id res chain seq x y z
N MET A 1 -28.20 13.69 -12.33
CA MET A 1 -27.93 12.66 -11.31
C MET A 1 -29.29 12.26 -10.76
N SER A 2 -29.71 11.00 -10.89
CA SER A 2 -31.07 10.57 -10.50
C SER A 2 -31.26 10.64 -8.99
N ASP A 3 -32.48 10.87 -8.54
CA ASP A 3 -32.82 10.98 -7.10
C ASP A 3 -32.47 9.70 -6.31
N SER A 4 -32.51 8.53 -6.96
CA SER A 4 -32.09 7.25 -6.36
C SER A 4 -30.61 7.21 -5.95
N ILE A 5 -29.73 7.91 -6.69
CA ILE A 5 -28.31 7.99 -6.36
C ILE A 5 -28.13 8.91 -5.15
N ARG A 6 -28.87 10.03 -5.08
CA ARG A 6 -28.81 10.96 -3.95
C ARG A 6 -29.25 10.31 -2.64
N ASP A 7 -30.31 9.50 -2.66
CA ASP A 7 -30.79 8.81 -1.46
C ASP A 7 -29.81 7.72 -0.98
N SER A 8 -29.17 7.00 -1.91
CA SER A 8 -28.11 6.04 -1.56
C SER A 8 -26.89 6.72 -0.92
N TYR A 9 -26.48 7.89 -1.42
CA TYR A 9 -25.42 8.66 -0.78
C TYR A 9 -25.88 9.15 0.60
N ARG A 10 -27.11 9.66 0.73
CA ARG A 10 -27.62 10.20 1.99
C ARG A 10 -27.68 9.17 3.12
N ASN A 11 -28.15 7.95 2.86
CA ASN A 11 -28.15 6.89 3.86
C ASN A 11 -26.72 6.45 4.22
N PHE A 12 -25.83 6.37 3.23
CA PHE A 12 -24.41 6.14 3.49
C PHE A 12 -23.79 7.24 4.36
N TYR A 13 -24.15 8.51 4.14
CA TYR A 13 -23.68 9.62 4.98
C TYR A 13 -24.09 9.47 6.45
N ILE A 14 -25.31 9.00 6.73
CA ILE A 14 -25.80 8.77 8.10
C ILE A 14 -25.02 7.63 8.77
N ASP A 15 -24.85 6.51 8.07
CA ASP A 15 -24.08 5.36 8.58
C ASP A 15 -22.60 5.73 8.76
N LEU A 16 -22.06 6.54 7.85
CA LEU A 16 -20.72 7.06 7.95
C LEU A 16 -20.58 7.97 9.17
N GLU A 17 -21.45 8.97 9.39
CA GLU A 17 -21.37 9.82 10.58
C GLU A 17 -21.38 9.00 11.89
N ALA A 18 -22.20 7.96 11.95
CA ALA A 18 -22.21 7.03 13.07
C ALA A 18 -20.87 6.26 13.20
N GLU A 19 -20.32 5.75 12.10
CA GLU A 19 -19.01 5.07 12.09
C GLU A 19 -17.86 6.04 12.42
N LEU A 20 -17.92 7.27 11.93
CA LEU A 20 -16.95 8.34 12.18
C LEU A 20 -16.94 8.77 13.64
N SER A 21 -18.09 8.75 14.30
CA SER A 21 -18.18 9.05 15.74
C SER A 21 -17.43 8.04 16.61
N LEU A 22 -17.08 6.87 16.07
CA LEU A 22 -16.28 5.86 16.75
C LEU A 22 -14.78 6.17 16.73
N PHE A 23 -14.32 7.09 15.88
CA PHE A 23 -12.91 7.43 15.77
C PHE A 23 -12.51 8.46 16.82
N PRO A 24 -11.33 8.33 17.46
CA PRO A 24 -10.88 9.23 18.52
C PRO A 24 -10.41 10.60 18.00
N PHE A 25 -10.70 10.94 16.75
CA PHE A 25 -10.13 12.07 16.04
C PHE A 25 -11.17 12.72 15.11
N LYS A 26 -11.05 14.04 14.90
CA LYS A 26 -11.93 14.81 14.02
C LYS A 26 -11.53 14.63 12.56
N GLN A 27 -12.38 14.02 11.75
CA GLN A 27 -12.17 14.02 10.30
C GLN A 27 -12.39 15.41 9.70
N ASN A 28 -11.61 15.72 8.67
CA ASN A 28 -11.89 16.85 7.80
C ASN A 28 -13.06 16.49 6.86
N LEU A 29 -14.28 16.79 7.30
CA LEU A 29 -15.51 16.50 6.56
C LEU A 29 -15.54 17.23 5.20
N GLU A 30 -14.91 18.40 5.09
CA GLU A 30 -14.83 19.13 3.82
C GLU A 30 -14.02 18.35 2.79
N ASN A 31 -12.84 17.82 3.18
CA ASN A 31 -12.05 16.96 2.30
C ASN A 31 -12.83 15.72 1.87
N TYR A 32 -13.53 15.08 2.81
CA TYR A 32 -14.36 13.91 2.51
C TYR A 32 -15.46 14.24 1.48
N ILE A 33 -16.15 15.36 1.64
CA ILE A 33 -17.22 15.79 0.73
C ILE A 33 -16.67 16.16 -0.66
N GLN A 34 -15.47 16.75 -0.73
CA GLN A 34 -14.87 17.21 -1.99
C GLN A 34 -14.19 16.08 -2.78
N THR A 35 -13.77 15.01 -2.10
CA THR A 35 -13.05 13.89 -2.73
C THR A 35 -13.99 13.03 -3.59
N ASP A 36 -13.68 12.87 -4.87
CA ASP A 36 -14.38 11.92 -5.75
C ASP A 36 -13.82 10.49 -5.57
N TYR A 37 -14.46 9.71 -4.69
CA TYR A 37 -14.08 8.32 -4.42
C TYR A 37 -14.61 7.32 -5.47
N LYS A 38 -15.08 7.74 -6.64
CA LYS A 38 -15.50 6.79 -7.69
C LYS A 38 -14.33 5.95 -8.16
N ILE A 39 -14.49 4.64 -8.16
CA ILE A 39 -13.54 3.72 -8.79
C ILE A 39 -13.81 3.58 -10.30
N HIS A 40 -12.73 3.66 -11.09
CA HIS A 40 -12.71 3.33 -12.51
C HIS A 40 -11.85 2.09 -12.73
N PHE A 41 -12.48 0.93 -12.91
CA PHE A 41 -11.76 -0.32 -13.14
C PHE A 41 -11.03 -0.29 -14.49
N THR A 42 -9.77 -0.75 -14.48
CA THR A 42 -8.95 -0.86 -15.69
C THR A 42 -9.56 -1.87 -16.65
N LYS A 43 -9.95 -1.43 -17.85
CA LYS A 43 -10.44 -2.31 -18.93
C LYS A 43 -9.40 -2.63 -19.99
N ASP A 44 -8.46 -1.71 -20.21
CA ASP A 44 -7.41 -1.84 -21.22
C ASP A 44 -6.04 -1.66 -20.58
N LYS A 45 -5.16 -2.64 -20.80
CA LYS A 45 -3.80 -2.68 -20.27
C LYS A 45 -2.74 -2.56 -21.36
N THR A 46 -3.15 -2.62 -22.62
CA THR A 46 -2.23 -2.73 -23.78
C THR A 46 -1.46 -1.45 -24.03
N MET A 47 -1.82 -0.37 -23.33
CA MET A 47 -1.29 0.96 -23.54
C MET A 47 -0.02 1.29 -22.72
N CYS A 48 0.41 0.40 -21.82
CA CYS A 48 1.60 0.60 -20.99
C CYS A 48 2.84 -0.05 -21.61
N ASP A 49 3.98 0.66 -21.64
CA ASP A 49 5.21 0.08 -22.21
C ASP A 49 5.74 -1.00 -21.28
N ALA A 50 6.02 -2.18 -21.86
CA ALA A 50 6.59 -3.31 -21.15
C ALA A 50 7.95 -2.98 -20.51
N CYS A 51 8.29 -3.74 -19.48
CA CYS A 51 9.62 -3.78 -18.90
C CYS A 51 10.39 -5.03 -19.41
N ASN A 52 11.70 -5.00 -19.27
CA ASN A 52 12.67 -5.98 -19.74
C ASN A 52 12.98 -7.04 -18.68
N PHE A 53 11.95 -7.70 -18.14
CA PHE A 53 12.11 -8.86 -17.26
C PHE A 53 10.99 -9.88 -17.47
N ASN A 54 11.29 -11.15 -17.14
CA ASN A 54 10.30 -12.21 -17.17
C ASN A 54 9.51 -12.19 -15.87
N SER A 55 8.19 -12.11 -15.98
CA SER A 55 7.29 -12.11 -14.83
C SER A 55 7.06 -13.53 -14.32
N SER A 56 7.03 -13.72 -13.01
CA SER A 56 6.66 -14.98 -12.37
C SER A 56 5.17 -15.00 -12.05
N ASN A 57 4.38 -15.69 -12.89
CA ASN A 57 2.91 -15.70 -12.79
C ASN A 57 2.31 -17.10 -12.64
N ASN A 58 3.10 -18.09 -12.19
CA ASN A 58 2.68 -19.49 -12.16
C ASN A 58 1.45 -19.76 -11.27
N LEU A 59 1.03 -18.79 -10.46
CA LEU A 59 -0.15 -18.87 -9.57
C LEU A 59 -1.02 -17.60 -9.60
N ALA A 60 -0.86 -16.76 -10.63
CA ALA A 60 -1.58 -15.51 -10.78
C ALA A 60 -3.10 -15.74 -10.88
N ASN A 61 -3.89 -14.95 -10.16
CA ASN A 61 -5.34 -15.05 -10.17
C ASN A 61 -6.06 -13.71 -9.94
N SER A 62 -5.42 -12.57 -10.25
CA SER A 62 -6.08 -11.26 -10.22
C SER A 62 -7.27 -11.19 -11.18
N ASN A 63 -8.24 -10.37 -10.81
CA ASN A 63 -9.34 -9.93 -11.64
C ASN A 63 -9.51 -8.40 -11.55
N ILE A 64 -10.42 -7.85 -12.34
CA ILE A 64 -10.61 -6.40 -12.45
C ILE A 64 -11.09 -5.72 -11.15
N HIS A 65 -11.68 -6.48 -10.22
CA HIS A 65 -12.17 -6.00 -8.93
C HIS A 65 -11.12 -6.06 -7.82
N ASP A 66 -9.94 -6.60 -8.11
CA ASP A 66 -8.80 -6.52 -7.21
C ASP A 66 -8.09 -5.17 -7.40
N VAL A 67 -7.60 -4.58 -6.31
CA VAL A 67 -7.04 -3.23 -6.32
C VAL A 67 -5.73 -3.17 -5.56
N VAL A 68 -4.71 -2.60 -6.19
CA VAL A 68 -3.51 -2.12 -5.51
C VAL A 68 -3.69 -0.63 -5.22
N ILE A 69 -3.59 -0.25 -3.95
CA ILE A 69 -3.68 1.12 -3.47
C ILE A 69 -2.30 1.55 -2.98
N SER A 70 -1.89 2.74 -3.39
CA SER A 70 -0.73 3.42 -2.83
C SER A 70 -1.07 4.89 -2.60
N TYR A 71 -0.22 5.61 -1.88
CA TYR A 71 -0.47 7.01 -1.55
C TYR A 71 0.82 7.83 -1.48
N THR A 72 0.67 9.13 -1.67
CA THR A 72 1.76 10.12 -1.54
C THR A 72 1.20 11.50 -1.29
N THR A 73 1.92 12.30 -0.50
CA THR A 73 1.50 13.65 -0.12
C THR A 73 2.20 14.77 -0.89
N SER A 74 3.31 14.52 -1.59
CA SER A 74 4.08 15.63 -2.19
C SER A 74 5.04 15.22 -3.30
N ARG A 75 5.64 14.03 -3.23
CA ARG A 75 6.70 13.64 -4.17
C ARG A 75 6.14 12.73 -5.27
N PRO A 76 6.40 13.04 -6.55
CA PRO A 76 5.88 12.25 -7.67
C PRO A 76 6.78 11.10 -8.15
N TYR A 77 7.89 10.84 -7.45
CA TYR A 77 8.87 9.87 -7.89
C TYR A 77 8.33 8.43 -7.97
N ASN A 78 8.88 7.66 -8.90
CA ASN A 78 8.73 6.20 -9.00
C ASN A 78 7.33 5.70 -9.36
N MET A 79 6.34 6.57 -9.56
CA MET A 79 4.98 6.16 -9.96
C MET A 79 4.95 5.38 -11.29
N VAL A 80 5.75 5.85 -12.26
CA VAL A 80 5.84 5.20 -13.57
C VAL A 80 6.50 3.83 -13.44
N ILE A 81 7.55 3.70 -12.62
CA ILE A 81 8.19 2.41 -12.33
C ILE A 81 7.21 1.46 -11.62
N PHE A 82 6.50 1.95 -10.61
CA PHE A 82 5.51 1.20 -9.85
C PHE A 82 4.45 0.58 -10.77
N ILE A 83 3.79 1.42 -11.59
CA ILE A 83 2.72 0.92 -12.45
C ILE A 83 3.24 0.06 -13.60
N ARG A 84 4.41 0.37 -14.17
CA ARG A 84 4.97 -0.43 -15.28
C ARG A 84 5.43 -1.80 -14.83
N THR A 85 6.12 -1.89 -13.70
CA THR A 85 6.52 -3.19 -13.15
C THR A 85 5.29 -4.02 -12.81
N LEU A 86 4.22 -3.41 -12.27
CA LEU A 86 2.94 -4.10 -12.05
C LEU A 86 2.31 -4.58 -13.35
N ARG A 87 2.23 -3.73 -14.38
CA ARG A 87 1.64 -4.09 -15.68
C ARG A 87 2.47 -5.13 -16.45
N GLN A 88 3.79 -5.14 -16.29
CA GLN A 88 4.67 -6.18 -16.83
C GLN A 88 4.28 -7.58 -16.33
N THR A 89 3.67 -7.68 -15.15
CA THR A 89 3.18 -8.95 -14.61
C THR A 89 1.91 -9.45 -15.29
N GLY A 90 1.26 -8.66 -16.15
CA GLY A 90 0.00 -9.04 -16.78
C GLY A 90 -1.21 -9.07 -15.82
N THR A 91 -1.05 -8.67 -14.55
CA THR A 91 -2.13 -8.60 -13.56
C THR A 91 -3.35 -7.83 -14.06
N ASN A 92 -4.55 -8.30 -13.70
CA ASN A 92 -5.86 -7.70 -13.97
C ASN A 92 -6.29 -6.63 -12.97
N CYS A 93 -5.54 -6.43 -11.88
CA CYS A 93 -5.96 -5.50 -10.85
C CYS A 93 -5.98 -4.04 -11.32
N SER A 94 -6.82 -3.24 -10.68
CA SER A 94 -6.81 -1.79 -10.83
C SER A 94 -5.78 -1.15 -9.88
N VAL A 95 -5.28 0.04 -10.23
CA VAL A 95 -4.29 0.75 -9.42
C VAL A 95 -4.82 2.11 -9.04
N ILE A 96 -4.80 2.42 -7.74
CA ILE A 96 -5.30 3.68 -7.21
C ILE A 96 -4.19 4.36 -6.42
N PHE A 97 -3.96 5.63 -6.76
CA PHE A 97 -3.03 6.50 -6.05
C PHE A 97 -3.81 7.58 -5.32
N PHE A 98 -3.79 7.54 -3.99
CA PHE A 98 -4.27 8.65 -3.16
C PHE A 98 -3.21 9.73 -3.13
N VAL A 99 -3.58 10.91 -3.60
CA VAL A 99 -2.67 12.04 -3.77
C VAL A 99 -3.26 13.33 -3.21
N THR A 100 -2.41 14.31 -2.98
CA THR A 100 -2.79 15.65 -2.50
C THR A 100 -2.77 16.68 -3.62
N ASP A 101 -3.26 17.88 -3.33
CA ASP A 101 -3.12 19.05 -4.20
C ASP A 101 -1.64 19.39 -4.44
N GLU A 102 -0.80 19.25 -3.41
CA GLU A 102 0.64 19.49 -3.51
C GLU A 102 1.29 18.53 -4.50
N PHE A 103 1.03 17.23 -4.38
CA PHE A 103 1.49 16.24 -5.35
C PHE A 103 1.07 16.61 -6.78
N LEU A 104 -0.20 16.98 -6.99
CA LEU A 104 -0.75 17.27 -8.31
C LEU A 104 -0.12 18.52 -8.95
N SER A 105 0.35 19.46 -8.13
CA SER A 105 1.09 20.64 -8.59
C SER A 105 2.53 20.33 -9.02
N ASN A 106 3.12 19.24 -8.50
CA ASN A 106 4.52 18.89 -8.71
C ASN A 106 4.74 17.82 -9.82
N VAL A 107 3.81 16.87 -9.94
CA VAL A 107 3.86 15.79 -10.94
C VAL A 107 3.88 16.35 -12.36
N SER A 108 4.70 15.76 -13.25
CA SER A 108 4.70 16.20 -14.65
C SER A 108 3.41 15.76 -15.35
N ASN A 109 2.99 16.52 -16.38
CA ASN A 109 1.83 16.12 -17.19
C ASN A 109 2.08 14.78 -17.90
N ASP A 110 3.30 14.51 -18.34
CA ASP A 110 3.66 13.24 -18.98
C ASP A 110 3.53 12.08 -18.01
N THR A 111 4.01 12.21 -16.77
CA THR A 111 3.82 11.20 -15.71
C THR A 111 2.34 10.97 -15.42
N LYS A 112 1.56 12.04 -15.24
CA LYS A 112 0.11 11.94 -14.98
C LYS A 112 -0.61 11.21 -16.12
N ASN A 113 -0.38 11.63 -17.36
CA ASN A 113 -1.00 11.04 -18.54
C ASN A 113 -0.57 9.58 -18.72
N TYR A 114 0.70 9.28 -18.45
CA TYR A 114 1.24 7.92 -18.55
C TYR A 114 0.60 6.98 -17.52
N VAL A 115 0.47 7.42 -16.25
CA VAL A 115 -0.20 6.63 -15.21
C VAL A 115 -1.64 6.32 -15.60
N LEU A 116 -2.40 7.32 -16.07
CA LEU A 116 -3.78 7.14 -16.53
C LEU A 116 -3.86 6.18 -17.73
N LYS A 117 -2.95 6.33 -18.70
CA LYS A 117 -2.83 5.45 -19.87
C LYS A 117 -2.52 4.01 -19.48
N CYS A 118 -1.69 3.79 -18.46
CA CYS A 118 -1.38 2.47 -17.91
C CYS A 118 -2.50 1.91 -17.00
N GLY A 119 -3.67 2.55 -16.95
CA GLY A 119 -4.82 2.10 -16.18
C GLY A 119 -4.71 2.38 -14.69
N GLY A 120 -3.86 3.32 -14.28
CA GLY A 120 -3.87 3.87 -12.93
C GLY A 120 -4.93 4.95 -12.80
N GLN A 121 -5.33 5.21 -11.57
CA GLN A 121 -6.25 6.28 -11.21
C GLN A 121 -5.66 7.13 -10.10
N PHE A 122 -5.88 8.44 -10.15
CA PHE A 122 -5.62 9.34 -9.04
C PHE A 122 -6.92 9.62 -8.29
N ILE A 123 -6.89 9.52 -6.96
CA ILE A 123 -7.91 10.08 -6.07
C ILE A 123 -7.24 11.22 -5.31
N ASN A 124 -7.64 12.45 -5.64
CA ASN A 124 -7.17 13.61 -4.91
C ASN A 124 -7.96 13.76 -3.61
N TYR A 125 -7.29 13.57 -2.47
CA TYR A 125 -7.88 13.80 -1.16
C TYR A 125 -7.51 15.17 -0.57
N HIS A 126 -7.00 16.06 -1.43
CA HIS A 126 -6.68 17.45 -1.16
C HIS A 126 -5.49 17.64 -0.22
N LYS A 127 -5.75 17.90 1.06
CA LYS A 127 -4.71 18.18 2.05
C LYS A 127 -4.79 17.14 3.17
N PRO A 128 -3.65 16.70 3.72
CA PRO A 128 -3.66 15.87 4.91
C PRO A 128 -4.47 16.51 6.04
N THR A 129 -5.26 15.71 6.76
CA THR A 129 -5.98 16.20 7.94
C THR A 129 -5.00 16.40 9.09
N TYR A 130 -4.03 15.49 9.21
CA TYR A 130 -2.97 15.52 10.20
C TYR A 130 -1.61 15.68 9.54
N THR A 131 -0.85 16.68 10.00
CA THR A 131 0.46 17.05 9.44
C THR A 131 1.61 16.84 10.43
N GLY A 132 1.36 16.14 11.54
CA GLY A 132 2.42 15.72 12.46
C GLY A 132 3.47 14.86 11.76
N TYR A 133 4.70 14.89 12.25
CA TYR A 133 5.81 14.19 11.59
C TYR A 133 5.56 12.69 11.46
N GLU A 134 4.96 12.03 12.44
CA GLU A 134 4.60 10.60 12.33
C GLU A 134 3.18 10.38 11.77
N ASP A 135 2.32 11.38 11.89
CA ASP A 135 0.90 11.28 11.48
C ASP A 135 0.75 11.12 9.97
N HIS A 136 1.66 11.71 9.18
CA HIS A 136 1.54 11.71 7.72
C HIS A 136 1.58 10.31 7.09
N TRP A 137 2.14 9.31 7.78
CA TRP A 137 2.13 7.92 7.33
C TRP A 137 0.74 7.29 7.44
N SER A 138 -0.06 7.72 8.42
CA SER A 138 -1.36 7.12 8.74
C SER A 138 -2.55 7.98 8.31
N ASP A 139 -2.38 9.28 8.08
CA ASP A 139 -3.44 10.17 7.62
C ASP A 139 -4.16 9.68 6.34
N PRO A 140 -3.44 9.17 5.31
CA PRO A 140 -4.08 8.64 4.10
C PRO A 140 -4.99 7.44 4.36
N TYR A 141 -4.81 6.71 5.47
CA TYR A 141 -5.64 5.57 5.84
C TYR A 141 -7.09 5.98 6.12
N ILE A 142 -7.34 7.22 6.54
CA ILE A 142 -8.68 7.78 6.70
C ILE A 142 -9.40 7.78 5.34
N GLN A 143 -8.71 8.26 4.31
CA GLN A 143 -9.26 8.42 2.97
C GLN A 143 -9.44 7.07 2.27
N ILE A 144 -8.50 6.15 2.50
CA ILE A 144 -8.59 4.79 1.98
C ILE A 144 -9.74 4.03 2.66
N HIS A 145 -9.93 4.16 3.97
CA HIS A 145 -11.08 3.58 4.68
C HIS A 145 -12.41 4.03 4.06
N ASN A 146 -12.55 5.34 3.85
CA ASN A 146 -13.75 5.94 3.28
C ASN A 146 -14.01 5.44 1.85
N PHE A 147 -12.97 5.37 1.02
CA PHE A 147 -13.03 4.80 -0.32
C PHE A 147 -13.50 3.34 -0.33
N ILE A 148 -12.95 2.51 0.55
CA ILE A 148 -13.32 1.10 0.67
C ILE A 148 -14.79 0.99 1.09
N GLY A 149 -15.22 1.77 2.09
CA GLY A 149 -16.61 1.79 2.54
C GLY A 149 -17.60 2.09 1.41
N LEU A 150 -17.32 3.11 0.61
CA LEU A 150 -18.17 3.53 -0.52
C LEU A 150 -18.20 2.53 -1.69
N ASN A 151 -17.11 1.79 -1.89
CA ASN A 151 -16.96 0.90 -3.03
C ASN A 151 -16.94 -0.59 -2.65
N LEU A 152 -17.27 -0.94 -1.40
CA LEU A 152 -17.14 -2.29 -0.86
C LEU A 152 -17.77 -3.36 -1.76
N HIS A 153 -18.99 -3.10 -2.24
CA HIS A 153 -19.74 -3.98 -3.14
C HIS A 153 -19.12 -4.19 -4.54
N LYS A 154 -18.07 -3.44 -4.89
CA LYS A 154 -17.36 -3.53 -6.16
C LYS A 154 -15.93 -4.07 -6.01
N LEU A 155 -15.42 -4.17 -4.79
CA LEU A 155 -14.05 -4.54 -4.50
C LEU A 155 -14.00 -6.00 -4.07
N ASN A 156 -13.00 -6.73 -4.55
CA ASN A 156 -12.78 -8.12 -4.16
C ASN A 156 -11.63 -8.22 -3.15
N ARG A 157 -10.40 -7.97 -3.61
CA ARG A 157 -9.19 -7.96 -2.78
C ARG A 157 -8.46 -6.64 -2.91
N ILE A 158 -7.80 -6.24 -1.83
CA ILE A 158 -7.09 -4.97 -1.74
C ILE A 158 -5.69 -5.23 -1.21
N ILE A 159 -4.71 -4.66 -1.88
CA ILE A 159 -3.33 -4.54 -1.39
C ILE A 159 -3.02 -3.07 -1.21
N ILE A 160 -2.40 -2.73 -0.09
CA ILE A 160 -1.89 -1.41 0.22
C ILE A 160 -0.38 -1.54 0.35
N CYS A 161 0.34 -0.70 -0.39
CA CYS A 161 1.79 -0.72 -0.33
C CYS A 161 2.42 0.64 -0.59
N ASP A 162 3.67 0.80 -0.13
CA ASP A 162 4.45 2.01 -0.36
C ASP A 162 4.67 2.28 -1.84
N LEU A 163 4.64 3.55 -2.22
CA LEU A 163 4.79 3.97 -3.61
C LEU A 163 6.24 3.92 -4.07
N TYR A 164 7.14 4.48 -3.27
CA TYR A 164 8.45 4.90 -3.75
C TYR A 164 9.44 3.76 -3.94
N ASP A 165 9.21 2.62 -3.29
CA ASP A 165 10.21 1.56 -3.17
C ASP A 165 9.62 0.16 -3.27
N THR A 166 8.43 0.07 -3.86
CA THR A 166 7.78 -1.16 -4.26
C THR A 166 7.92 -1.38 -5.75
N VAL A 167 8.35 -2.57 -6.15
CA VAL A 167 8.30 -3.04 -7.53
C VAL A 167 7.67 -4.43 -7.60
N PHE A 168 7.08 -4.74 -8.74
CA PHE A 168 6.41 -6.01 -8.98
C PHE A 168 7.19 -6.84 -9.98
N GLN A 169 7.32 -8.13 -9.71
CA GLN A 169 7.89 -9.11 -10.65
C GLN A 169 6.95 -10.31 -10.90
N GLY A 170 5.77 -10.30 -10.28
CA GLY A 170 4.69 -11.25 -10.50
C GLY A 170 3.35 -10.63 -10.08
N ASP A 171 2.24 -11.27 -10.47
CA ASP A 171 0.91 -10.82 -10.07
C ASP A 171 0.79 -10.86 -8.53
N PRO A 172 0.56 -9.71 -7.86
CA PRO A 172 0.51 -9.66 -6.40
C PRO A 172 -0.73 -10.38 -5.84
N PHE A 173 -1.74 -10.63 -6.68
CA PHE A 173 -2.87 -11.47 -6.35
C PHE A 173 -2.66 -12.87 -6.93
N ASN A 174 -2.23 -13.79 -6.06
CA ASN A 174 -1.94 -15.16 -6.42
C ASN A 174 -2.38 -16.13 -5.32
N ALA A 175 -2.06 -17.41 -5.47
CA ALA A 175 -2.46 -18.46 -4.52
C ALA A 175 -1.90 -18.28 -3.09
N TYR A 176 -0.83 -17.49 -2.90
CA TYR A 176 -0.28 -17.18 -1.57
C TYR A 176 -0.94 -15.98 -0.91
N PHE A 177 -1.82 -15.27 -1.62
CA PHE A 177 -2.64 -14.21 -1.03
C PHE A 177 -3.83 -14.84 -0.30
N PRO A 178 -3.87 -14.82 1.04
CA PRO A 178 -4.85 -15.57 1.80
C PRO A 178 -6.25 -14.96 1.68
N LYS A 179 -7.27 -15.82 1.62
CA LYS A 179 -8.67 -15.42 1.68
C LYS A 179 -9.12 -15.27 3.12
N ASN A 180 -10.03 -14.32 3.37
CA ASN A 180 -10.64 -14.02 4.66
C ASN A 180 -9.63 -13.74 5.80
N GLN A 181 -8.43 -13.27 5.45
CA GLN A 181 -7.37 -12.96 6.40
C GLN A 181 -6.67 -11.66 6.02
N LEU A 182 -6.20 -10.93 7.02
CA LEU A 182 -5.30 -9.81 6.85
C LEU A 182 -3.90 -10.37 6.57
N HIS A 183 -3.39 -10.14 5.38
CA HIS A 183 -2.05 -10.48 4.96
C HIS A 183 -1.08 -9.36 5.32
N LEU A 184 -0.08 -9.68 6.12
CA LEU A 184 0.99 -8.80 6.53
C LEU A 184 2.34 -9.39 6.08
N ALA A 185 3.25 -8.54 5.60
CA ALA A 185 4.57 -8.98 5.18
C ALA A 185 5.55 -9.11 6.36
N ASP A 186 6.23 -10.25 6.43
CA ASP A 186 7.35 -10.48 7.36
C ASP A 186 8.65 -9.88 6.78
N GLU A 187 9.33 -9.01 7.53
CA GLU A 187 10.63 -8.45 7.13
C GLU A 187 11.79 -9.46 7.20
N GLY A 188 11.59 -10.64 7.80
CA GLY A 188 12.60 -11.68 7.95
C GLY A 188 13.60 -11.43 9.09
N ARG A 189 13.28 -10.54 10.03
CA ARG A 189 14.15 -10.18 11.16
C ARG A 189 13.37 -9.90 12.43
N VAL A 190 14.01 -10.11 13.58
CA VAL A 190 13.44 -9.76 14.89
C VAL A 190 13.46 -8.25 15.16
N PHE A 191 12.66 -7.79 16.12
CA PHE A 191 12.60 -6.38 16.50
C PHE A 191 13.92 -5.83 17.05
N ASP A 192 14.42 -4.76 16.45
CA ASP A 192 15.48 -3.92 17.00
C ASP A 192 14.96 -2.94 18.09
N GLY A 193 15.86 -2.16 18.68
CA GLY A 193 15.52 -1.19 19.73
C GLY A 193 14.52 -0.10 19.29
N ARG A 194 14.58 0.31 18.01
CA ARG A 194 13.70 1.35 17.46
C ARG A 194 12.28 0.83 17.31
N ASN A 195 12.12 -0.35 16.70
CA ASN A 195 10.82 -1.00 16.55
C ASN A 195 10.16 -1.26 17.91
N ARG A 196 10.94 -1.70 18.92
CA ARG A 196 10.43 -1.87 20.29
C ARG A 196 9.91 -0.57 20.89
N GLY A 197 10.62 0.54 20.66
CA GLY A 197 10.18 1.87 21.06
C GLY A 197 8.83 2.23 20.43
N TRP A 198 8.71 2.09 19.10
CA TRP A 198 7.45 2.36 18.40
C TRP A 198 6.29 1.48 18.89
N ILE A 199 6.53 0.18 19.09
CA ILE A 199 5.53 -0.74 19.63
C ILE A 199 5.09 -0.30 21.02
N SER A 200 6.02 0.07 21.90
CA SER A 200 5.70 0.47 23.27
C SER A 200 4.76 1.68 23.35
N SER A 201 4.81 2.58 22.36
CA SER A 201 3.89 3.72 22.24
C SER A 201 2.49 3.32 21.79
N CYS A 202 2.34 2.24 21.02
CA CYS A 202 1.05 1.80 20.47
C CYS A 202 0.35 0.70 21.29
N ALA A 203 1.14 -0.24 21.84
CA ALA A 203 0.64 -1.39 22.59
C ALA A 203 1.69 -1.86 23.61
N PRO A 204 1.37 -1.90 24.92
CA PRO A 204 2.31 -2.36 25.94
C PRO A 204 2.45 -3.89 25.91
N LEU A 205 3.28 -4.40 24.99
CA LEU A 205 3.64 -5.81 24.92
C LEU A 205 4.80 -6.14 25.87
N SER A 206 4.76 -7.30 26.54
CA SER A 206 5.85 -7.74 27.42
C SER A 206 7.14 -8.01 26.62
N ASN A 207 8.29 -7.50 27.09
CA ASN A 207 9.60 -7.65 26.43
C ASN A 207 9.99 -9.09 26.06
N LYS A 208 9.66 -10.08 26.91
CA LYS A 208 9.97 -11.50 26.65
C LYS A 208 9.31 -12.03 25.36
N LYS A 209 8.15 -11.48 24.99
CA LYS A 209 7.46 -11.84 23.73
C LYS A 209 8.11 -11.22 22.50
N LEU A 210 8.70 -10.03 22.62
CA LEU A 210 9.23 -9.30 21.44
C LEU A 210 10.51 -9.93 20.86
N ASN A 211 11.34 -10.57 21.69
CA ASN A 211 12.61 -11.16 21.23
C ASN A 211 12.44 -12.36 20.28
N SER A 212 11.27 -13.01 20.27
CA SER A 212 10.99 -14.18 19.42
C SER A 212 10.09 -13.87 18.23
N LEU A 213 9.69 -12.62 18.05
CA LEU A 213 8.76 -12.21 17.00
C LEU A 213 9.50 -11.49 15.89
N ASN A 214 9.07 -11.73 14.66
CA ASN A 214 9.58 -11.03 13.51
C ASN A 214 8.92 -9.65 13.37
N THR A 215 9.61 -8.75 12.69
CA THR A 215 9.11 -7.43 12.36
C THR A 215 8.15 -7.55 11.18
N ILE A 216 6.95 -7.02 11.36
CA ILE A 216 5.96 -6.85 10.29
C ILE A 216 6.25 -5.54 9.57
N CYS A 217 6.29 -5.59 8.25
CA CYS A 217 6.39 -4.41 7.40
C CYS A 217 5.05 -3.67 7.31
N ALA A 218 5.01 -2.36 7.59
CA ALA A 218 3.82 -1.54 7.38
C ALA A 218 3.63 -1.08 5.92
N GLY A 219 4.72 -1.06 5.14
CA GLY A 219 4.70 -0.69 3.73
C GLY A 219 4.08 -1.73 2.81
N TYR A 220 3.54 -2.83 3.35
CA TYR A 220 2.68 -3.77 2.64
C TYR A 220 1.68 -4.41 3.59
N PHE A 221 0.40 -4.40 3.20
CA PHE A 221 -0.63 -5.24 3.79
C PHE A 221 -1.81 -5.40 2.82
N GLY A 222 -2.61 -6.44 2.99
CA GLY A 222 -3.76 -6.66 2.13
C GLY A 222 -4.74 -7.69 2.67
N GLY A 223 -5.89 -7.82 2.01
CA GLY A 223 -6.87 -8.86 2.29
C GLY A 223 -8.08 -8.72 1.38
N ASP A 224 -9.11 -9.52 1.63
CA ASP A 224 -10.42 -9.30 1.03
C ASP A 224 -10.97 -7.93 1.45
N ALA A 225 -11.83 -7.31 0.64
CA ALA A 225 -12.30 -5.95 0.87
C ALA A 225 -12.97 -5.77 2.25
N ASP A 226 -13.75 -6.74 2.71
CA ASP A 226 -14.37 -6.76 4.04
C ASP A 226 -13.34 -6.85 5.18
N VAL A 227 -12.30 -7.65 4.98
CA VAL A 227 -11.17 -7.76 5.92
C VAL A 227 -10.46 -6.42 6.03
N MET A 228 -10.21 -5.78 4.90
CA MET A 228 -9.53 -4.48 4.86
C MET A 228 -10.37 -3.35 5.46
N LYS A 229 -11.69 -3.37 5.25
CA LYS A 229 -12.60 -2.45 5.95
C LYS A 229 -12.52 -2.65 7.47
N SER A 230 -12.57 -3.90 7.92
CA SER A 230 -12.47 -4.25 9.35
C SER A 230 -11.12 -3.87 9.94
N PHE A 231 -10.03 -4.09 9.20
CA PHE A 231 -8.68 -3.67 9.58
C PHE A 231 -8.63 -2.17 9.82
N PHE A 232 -9.10 -1.35 8.88
CA PHE A 232 -9.09 0.09 9.04
C PHE A 232 -9.98 0.57 10.19
N ARG A 233 -11.14 -0.05 10.38
CA ARG A 233 -11.98 0.25 11.55
C ARG A 233 -11.26 -0.04 12.87
N ALA A 234 -10.56 -1.17 12.96
CA ALA A 234 -9.75 -1.53 14.13
C ALA A 234 -8.56 -0.57 14.30
N TYR A 235 -7.84 -0.29 13.22
CA TYR A 235 -6.66 0.58 13.21
C TYR A 235 -7.04 2.01 13.61
N LEU A 236 -7.92 2.66 12.86
CA LEU A 236 -8.32 4.05 13.06
C LEU A 236 -9.11 4.24 14.36
N GLY A 237 -9.84 3.22 14.83
CA GLY A 237 -10.49 3.25 16.14
C GLY A 237 -9.51 3.25 17.32
N ASN A 238 -8.25 2.86 17.11
CA ASN A 238 -7.23 2.79 18.16
C ASN A 238 -6.04 3.74 17.93
N PHE A 239 -5.87 4.27 16.71
CA PHE A 239 -4.81 5.21 16.38
C PHE A 239 -5.10 6.60 16.93
N GLN A 240 -4.09 7.22 17.55
CA GLN A 240 -4.19 8.56 18.12
C GLN A 240 -3.26 9.51 17.39
N PHE A 241 -3.81 10.29 16.46
CA PHE A 241 -3.08 11.35 15.77
C PHE A 241 -2.53 12.38 16.76
N GLY A 242 -1.35 12.93 16.45
CA GLY A 242 -0.66 13.90 17.30
C GLY A 242 0.05 13.30 18.52
N LYS A 243 0.15 11.98 18.62
CA LYS A 243 0.85 11.27 19.70
C LYS A 243 2.22 10.71 19.29
N GLY A 244 2.69 11.00 18.09
CA GLY A 244 3.97 10.48 17.58
C GLY A 244 3.94 8.96 17.37
N LEU A 245 2.77 8.40 17.05
CA LEU A 245 2.63 6.97 16.77
C LEU A 245 3.07 6.68 15.35
N VAL A 246 3.85 5.62 15.19
CA VAL A 246 4.32 5.14 13.88
C VAL A 246 3.47 3.95 13.48
N ASP A 247 2.98 3.95 12.23
CA ASP A 247 2.15 2.90 11.66
C ASP A 247 2.74 1.49 11.82
N GLN A 248 4.04 1.32 11.56
CA GLN A 248 4.76 0.07 11.78
C GLN A 248 4.74 -0.37 13.24
N GLY A 249 4.96 0.55 14.18
CA GLY A 249 4.86 0.25 15.62
C GLY A 249 3.47 -0.24 16.00
N CYS A 250 2.44 0.42 15.49
CA CYS A 250 1.05 0.13 15.79
C CYS A 250 0.59 -1.19 15.16
N ILE A 251 0.88 -1.44 13.87
CA ILE A 251 0.55 -2.71 13.20
C ILE A 251 1.22 -3.89 13.93
N ASN A 252 2.51 -3.78 14.27
CA ASN A 252 3.22 -4.81 15.02
C ASN A 252 2.61 -5.03 16.41
N GLY A 253 2.43 -3.94 17.17
CA GLY A 253 1.87 -3.99 18.51
C GLY A 253 0.47 -4.60 18.56
N TRP A 254 -0.38 -4.24 17.60
CA TRP A 254 -1.77 -4.67 17.54
C TRP A 254 -1.97 -6.07 16.95
N ALA A 255 -1.16 -6.46 15.96
CA ALA A 255 -1.16 -7.83 15.44
C ALA A 255 -0.75 -8.82 16.54
N TYR A 256 0.40 -8.58 17.19
CA TYR A 256 0.91 -9.47 18.24
C TYR A 256 0.20 -9.32 19.59
N GLY A 257 -0.39 -8.15 19.86
CA GLY A 257 -1.24 -7.90 21.02
C GLY A 257 -2.65 -8.47 20.92
N GLY A 258 -3.04 -8.98 19.74
CA GLY A 258 -4.34 -9.58 19.50
C GLY A 258 -5.48 -8.58 19.33
N LEU A 259 -5.19 -7.31 19.03
CA LEU A 259 -6.24 -6.32 18.74
C LEU A 259 -7.06 -6.75 17.52
N PHE A 260 -6.42 -7.11 16.41
CA PHE A 260 -7.12 -7.53 15.20
C PHE A 260 -8.00 -8.78 15.44
N LYS A 261 -7.51 -9.73 16.24
CA LYS A 261 -8.32 -10.90 16.67
C LYS A 261 -9.57 -10.49 17.46
N LYS A 262 -9.50 -9.47 18.33
CA LYS A 262 -10.67 -8.93 19.06
C LYS A 262 -11.71 -8.32 18.12
N PHE A 263 -11.28 -7.80 16.97
CA PHE A 263 -12.15 -7.31 15.90
C PHE A 263 -12.58 -8.41 14.91
N GLY A 264 -12.32 -9.69 15.22
CA GLY A 264 -12.70 -10.81 14.35
C GLY A 264 -11.81 -10.99 13.11
N ILE A 265 -10.66 -10.31 13.06
CA ILE A 265 -9.74 -10.35 11.92
C ILE A 265 -8.68 -11.43 12.17
N SER A 266 -8.67 -12.45 11.34
CA SER A 266 -7.57 -13.43 11.29
C SER A 266 -6.38 -12.81 10.56
N VAL A 267 -5.17 -13.01 11.09
CA VAL A 267 -3.93 -12.41 10.56
C VAL A 267 -3.01 -13.50 10.03
N ASN A 268 -2.54 -13.34 8.79
CA ASN A 268 -1.49 -14.12 8.17
C ASN A 268 -0.22 -13.25 8.05
N ILE A 269 0.87 -13.65 8.70
CA ILE A 269 2.17 -13.00 8.57
C ILE A 269 3.06 -13.94 7.77
N SER A 270 3.49 -13.53 6.59
CA SER A 270 4.32 -14.36 5.71
C SER A 270 5.19 -13.54 4.76
N ASN A 271 6.18 -14.18 4.15
CA ASN A 271 7.05 -13.63 3.12
C ASN A 271 6.96 -14.41 1.79
N ASP A 272 5.90 -15.20 1.61
CA ASP A 272 5.70 -16.02 0.41
C ASP A 272 5.34 -15.16 -0.82
N ASN A 273 4.75 -13.98 -0.61
CA ASN A 273 4.34 -13.08 -1.69
C ASN A 273 5.21 -11.82 -1.82
N VAL A 274 5.91 -11.45 -0.75
CA VAL A 274 6.65 -10.19 -0.62
C VAL A 274 8.04 -10.48 -0.09
N ARG A 275 9.05 -9.90 -0.74
CA ARG A 275 10.41 -9.83 -0.20
C ARG A 275 10.72 -8.40 0.23
N HIS A 276 10.96 -8.25 1.52
CA HIS A 276 11.49 -7.02 2.08
C HIS A 276 13.01 -6.97 1.92
N LEU A 277 13.54 -5.88 1.38
CA LEU A 277 14.98 -5.75 1.12
C LEU A 277 15.77 -5.01 2.18
N ALA A 278 15.12 -4.38 3.17
CA ALA A 278 15.86 -3.77 4.26
C ALA A 278 16.65 -4.85 5.00
N MET A 279 17.98 -4.67 5.07
CA MET A 279 18.95 -5.57 5.71
C MET A 279 19.17 -6.95 5.07
N MET A 280 18.19 -7.55 4.38
CA MET A 280 18.33 -8.88 3.77
C MET A 280 18.92 -8.84 2.35
N GLY A 281 18.71 -7.75 1.60
CA GLY A 281 19.15 -7.62 0.22
C GLY A 281 18.61 -8.70 -0.73
N ILE A 282 19.22 -8.82 -1.91
CA ILE A 282 18.96 -9.88 -2.90
C ILE A 282 20.06 -10.96 -2.81
N LYS A 283 19.74 -12.22 -3.14
CA LYS A 283 20.73 -13.31 -3.17
C LYS A 283 21.59 -13.21 -4.42
N ASN A 284 22.76 -13.85 -4.41
CA ASN A 284 23.65 -13.88 -5.56
C ASN A 284 22.94 -14.47 -6.79
N GLY A 285 23.00 -13.74 -7.91
CA GLY A 285 22.36 -14.14 -9.18
C GLY A 285 20.87 -13.75 -9.30
N GLU A 286 20.26 -13.25 -8.23
CA GLU A 286 18.91 -12.70 -8.29
C GLU A 286 18.91 -11.27 -8.85
N ASN A 287 17.83 -10.96 -9.55
CA ASN A 287 17.50 -9.69 -10.19
C ASN A 287 15.97 -9.52 -10.20
N LEU A 288 15.48 -8.42 -10.79
CA LEU A 288 14.05 -8.28 -11.05
C LEU A 288 13.59 -9.36 -12.03
N GLY A 289 12.53 -10.10 -11.66
CA GLY A 289 11.97 -11.21 -12.45
C GLY A 289 12.28 -12.59 -11.88
N ASN A 290 13.27 -12.72 -10.99
CA ASN A 290 13.61 -14.01 -10.39
C ASN A 290 13.94 -13.95 -8.89
N ALA A 291 13.72 -12.80 -8.21
CA ALA A 291 14.02 -12.70 -6.78
C ALA A 291 13.09 -13.61 -5.97
N THR A 292 13.65 -14.43 -5.10
CA THR A 292 12.90 -15.42 -4.32
C THR A 292 12.55 -14.93 -2.92
N GLY A 293 11.73 -15.66 -2.18
CA GLY A 293 11.40 -15.34 -0.79
C GLY A 293 12.63 -15.37 0.12
N ILE A 294 12.57 -14.69 1.27
CA ILE A 294 13.70 -14.64 2.22
C ILE A 294 14.11 -16.05 2.64
N ASN A 295 13.12 -16.89 2.98
CA ASN A 295 13.32 -18.27 3.46
C ASN A 295 12.97 -19.34 2.42
N ARG A 296 12.75 -18.97 1.16
CA ARG A 296 12.28 -19.87 0.08
C ARG A 296 13.08 -19.62 -1.19
N ASN A 297 13.83 -20.62 -1.66
CA ASN A 297 14.57 -20.54 -2.93
C ASN A 297 13.74 -21.08 -4.12
N ASP A 298 12.68 -21.81 -3.82
CA ASP A 298 11.76 -22.44 -4.76
C ASP A 298 10.60 -21.52 -5.17
N LEU A 299 10.49 -20.35 -4.52
CA LEU A 299 9.38 -19.43 -4.71
C LEU A 299 9.86 -18.02 -5.05
N THR A 300 9.62 -17.60 -6.29
CA THR A 300 9.75 -16.21 -6.72
C THR A 300 8.60 -15.40 -6.14
N VAL A 301 8.89 -14.36 -5.36
CA VAL A 301 7.88 -13.48 -4.78
C VAL A 301 7.25 -12.60 -5.84
N ALA A 302 6.00 -12.16 -5.67
CA ALA A 302 5.38 -11.23 -6.60
C ALA A 302 5.88 -9.79 -6.41
N ILE A 303 6.17 -9.42 -5.16
CA ILE A 303 6.50 -8.05 -4.76
C ILE A 303 7.90 -8.01 -4.14
N ILE A 304 8.66 -7.00 -4.54
CA ILE A 304 9.91 -6.63 -3.86
C ILE A 304 9.69 -5.23 -3.28
N HIS A 305 9.85 -5.11 -1.97
CA HIS A 305 9.67 -3.87 -1.22
C HIS A 305 10.99 -3.39 -0.63
N GLN A 306 11.10 -2.09 -0.36
CA GLN A 306 12.33 -1.43 0.09
C GLN A 306 13.47 -1.51 -0.95
N VAL A 307 13.18 -1.46 -2.26
CA VAL A 307 14.19 -1.65 -3.33
C VAL A 307 15.35 -0.67 -3.29
N HIS A 308 15.13 0.53 -2.76
CA HIS A 308 16.16 1.55 -2.65
C HIS A 308 17.27 1.18 -1.65
N TRP A 309 17.04 0.25 -0.71
CA TRP A 309 18.07 -0.29 0.19
C TRP A 309 19.04 -1.24 -0.51
N ASN A 310 18.72 -1.65 -1.75
CA ASN A 310 19.62 -2.43 -2.59
C ASN A 310 20.11 -1.56 -3.75
N PRO A 311 21.27 -0.89 -3.63
CA PRO A 311 21.76 0.02 -4.68
C PRO A 311 21.96 -0.68 -6.02
N PHE A 312 22.33 -1.97 -6.01
CA PHE A 312 22.51 -2.74 -7.24
C PHE A 312 21.19 -2.92 -7.99
N LEU A 313 20.13 -3.35 -7.31
CA LEU A 313 18.81 -3.50 -7.91
C LEU A 313 18.23 -2.13 -8.30
N PHE A 314 18.31 -1.14 -7.41
CA PHE A 314 17.80 0.21 -7.66
C PHE A 314 18.45 0.86 -8.90
N ASN A 315 19.78 0.78 -9.02
CA ASN A 315 20.50 1.35 -10.17
C ASN A 315 20.21 0.61 -11.48
N GLN A 316 19.67 -0.61 -11.43
CA GLN A 316 19.23 -1.34 -12.61
C GLN A 316 17.77 -1.08 -12.99
N MET A 317 17.01 -0.31 -12.21
CA MET A 317 15.60 -0.05 -12.51
C MET A 317 15.40 0.56 -13.90
N GLU A 318 16.26 1.47 -14.34
CA GLU A 318 16.18 2.04 -15.70
C GLU A 318 16.56 1.03 -16.79
N LYS A 319 17.37 0.01 -16.48
CA LYS A 319 17.68 -1.07 -17.41
C LYS A 319 16.46 -2.00 -17.58
N PHE A 320 15.82 -2.36 -16.47
CA PHE A 320 14.63 -3.20 -16.49
C PHE A 320 13.40 -2.46 -17.01
N CYS A 321 13.22 -1.20 -16.64
CA CYS A 321 12.12 -0.37 -17.12
C CYS A 321 12.74 0.94 -17.63
N PRO A 322 13.06 1.06 -18.93
CA PRO A 322 13.67 2.27 -19.49
C PRO A 322 12.71 3.45 -19.48
N LYS A 323 13.19 4.63 -19.10
CA LYS A 323 12.39 5.87 -19.07
C LYS A 323 11.71 6.13 -20.42
N PRO A 324 10.38 6.36 -20.47
CA PRO A 324 9.71 6.71 -21.72
C PRO A 324 10.18 8.08 -22.27
N PRO A 325 9.98 8.36 -23.56
CA PRO A 325 10.29 9.67 -24.13
C PRO A 325 9.31 10.73 -23.59
N GLY A 326 9.83 11.88 -23.13
CA GLY A 326 9.03 12.99 -22.59
C GLY A 326 9.63 13.62 -21.34
N ASP A 327 8.86 14.48 -20.68
CA ASP A 327 9.19 15.06 -19.37
C ASP A 327 8.82 14.10 -18.24
N PHE A 328 9.72 13.16 -17.98
CA PHE A 328 9.66 12.28 -16.81
C PHE A 328 10.75 12.64 -15.80
N ARG A 329 10.82 13.93 -15.39
CA ARG A 329 11.72 14.40 -14.33
C ARG A 329 11.53 13.68 -12.98
N ASP A 330 10.37 13.06 -12.82
CA ASP A 330 9.90 12.29 -11.68
C ASP A 330 9.97 10.76 -11.91
N TYR A 331 10.70 10.31 -12.94
CA TYR A 331 10.74 8.89 -13.32
C TYR A 331 11.27 7.97 -12.22
N LEU A 332 12.50 8.23 -11.78
CA LEU A 332 13.23 7.45 -10.77
C LEU A 332 13.88 8.41 -9.79
N GLY A 333 13.51 8.32 -8.52
CA GLY A 333 14.00 9.17 -7.45
C GLY A 333 14.36 8.37 -6.21
N ARG A 334 15.46 8.73 -5.57
CA ARG A 334 15.72 8.30 -4.19
C ARG A 334 14.99 9.26 -3.27
N CYS A 335 14.19 8.71 -2.36
CA CYS A 335 13.53 9.55 -1.38
C CYS A 335 14.52 9.94 -0.27
N ASN A 336 15.32 10.99 -0.49
CA ASN A 336 16.14 11.60 0.56
C ASN A 336 15.16 12.20 1.61
N GLY A 337 14.95 11.51 2.73
CA GLY A 337 14.01 11.91 3.78
C GLY A 337 12.65 11.21 3.83
N CYS A 338 12.36 10.18 3.01
CA CYS A 338 11.33 9.19 3.41
C CYS A 338 11.77 8.39 4.64
N PHE A 339 13.04 8.56 5.00
CA PHE A 339 13.64 7.98 6.17
C PHE A 339 13.91 9.13 7.13
N GLY A 340 13.33 9.06 8.33
CA GLY A 340 13.85 9.77 9.49
C GLY A 340 15.23 9.24 9.83
N PHE A 341 16.23 9.68 9.06
CA PHE A 341 17.66 9.60 9.36
C PHE A 341 18.29 10.97 9.13
#